data_AF-D9X1S9-F1
#
_entry.id   AF-D9X1S9-F1
#
_cell.length_a   1.000
_cell.length_b   1.000
_cell.length_c   1.000
_cell.angle_alpha   90.00
_cell.angle_beta   90.00
_cell.angle_gamma   90.00
#
_symmetry.space_group_name_H-M   'P 1'
#
loop_
_entity.id
_entity.type
_entity.pdbx_description
1 polymer ?
#
loop_
_entity_poly.entity_id
_entity_poly.type
_entity_poly.pdbx_seq_one_letter_code
_entity_poly.pdbx_strand_id
1 'polypeptide(L)'
;MAGLGRRGRDGGLQVSPQDNPFDPTGERGHLASPSRTWVQTRDAHLASFIAQRLTHVSATGCTEEKKTAAGIQKIFDRWNRLRETPETGSDLSATEISLLGWSLRCLACAAWRGAPGWDPSFHPEATGPASWEVLLS
;
A
#
# COMPACT_ATOMS: atom_id res chain seq x y z
N MET A 1 68.68 31.64 27.58
CA MET A 1 67.56 31.88 28.52
C MET A 1 66.50 30.81 28.24
N ALA A 2 66.45 29.73 29.03
CA ALA A 2 65.43 29.45 30.09
C ALA A 2 63.98 29.38 29.51
N GLY A 3 63.14 28.35 29.67
CA GLY A 3 63.13 27.06 30.40
C GLY A 3 62.09 26.10 29.74
N LEU A 4 62.23 24.77 29.81
CA LEU A 4 61.77 23.80 30.83
C LEU A 4 60.25 23.51 30.94
N GLY A 5 59.88 22.24 30.67
CA GLY A 5 58.77 21.48 31.28
C GLY A 5 57.45 21.45 30.48
N ARG A 6 56.68 20.35 30.35
CA ARG A 6 56.60 19.04 31.04
C ARG A 6 55.98 17.96 30.15
N ARG A 7 56.35 16.71 30.41
CA ARG A 7 55.58 15.49 30.10
C ARG A 7 54.28 15.44 30.91
N GLY A 8 53.22 14.91 30.32
CA GLY A 8 52.05 14.36 31.02
C GLY A 8 51.41 13.29 30.12
N ARG A 9 51.62 12.02 30.47
CA ARG A 9 51.01 10.84 29.88
C ARG A 9 50.05 10.31 30.95
N ASP A 10 48.77 10.52 30.75
CA ASP A 10 47.66 9.79 31.37
C ASP A 10 46.70 9.50 30.19
N GLY A 11 46.46 8.27 29.80
CA GLY A 11 45.76 7.30 30.64
C GLY A 11 44.26 7.44 30.40
N GLY A 12 43.81 7.20 29.16
CA GLY A 12 42.41 7.23 28.79
C GLY A 12 42.17 6.25 27.66
N LEU A 13 41.89 4.99 27.99
CA LEU A 13 41.20 4.08 27.10
C LEU A 13 39.89 4.77 26.68
N GLN A 14 39.79 5.23 25.43
CA GLN A 14 38.47 5.42 24.83
C GLN A 14 37.91 4.03 24.54
N VAL A 15 37.25 3.46 25.55
CA VAL A 15 36.31 2.36 25.36
C VAL A 15 35.19 2.91 24.50
N SER A 16 35.05 2.38 23.28
CA SER A 16 33.85 2.53 22.47
C SER A 16 32.66 1.93 23.22
N PRO A 17 31.58 2.67 23.46
CA PRO A 17 30.30 2.07 23.77
C PRO A 17 29.56 1.92 22.43
N GLN A 18 29.79 0.81 21.74
CA GLN A 18 28.64 0.07 21.20
C GLN A 18 27.94 -0.56 22.40
N ASP A 19 26.62 -0.73 22.28
CA ASP A 19 25.68 -1.24 23.29
C ASP A 19 24.98 -0.17 24.14
N ASN A 20 24.11 0.60 23.48
CA ASN A 20 22.90 1.09 24.13
C ASN A 20 21.68 0.46 23.41
N PRO A 21 21.08 -0.62 23.93
CA PRO A 21 19.98 -1.32 23.27
C PRO A 21 18.59 -0.72 23.57
N PHE A 22 18.51 0.53 24.03
CA PHE A 22 17.24 1.21 24.31
C PHE A 22 17.34 2.68 23.93
N ASP A 23 17.14 2.97 22.65
CA ASP A 23 16.59 4.25 22.22
C ASP A 23 15.08 4.06 22.01
N PRO A 24 14.21 4.55 22.91
CA PRO A 24 12.77 4.43 22.75
C PRO A 24 12.18 5.53 21.84
N THR A 25 12.98 6.29 21.09
CA THR A 25 12.51 7.49 20.38
C THR A 25 13.15 7.69 19.00
N GLY A 26 12.62 6.97 18.02
CA GLY A 26 12.89 7.18 16.59
C GLY A 26 13.38 5.87 15.99
N GLU A 27 12.53 5.07 15.39
CA GLU A 27 11.90 5.40 14.12
C GLU A 27 10.41 5.00 14.15
N ARG A 28 9.51 5.98 14.01
CA ARG A 28 8.22 5.68 13.38
C ARG A 28 8.58 5.20 11.98
N GLY A 29 8.40 3.90 11.74
CA GLY A 29 8.67 3.28 10.45
C GLY A 29 8.20 4.21 9.35
N HIS A 30 9.14 4.71 8.55
CA HIS A 30 8.80 5.26 7.26
C HIS A 30 8.16 4.10 6.51
N LEU A 31 6.83 4.07 6.52
CA LEU A 31 6.05 3.32 5.55
C LEU A 31 6.53 3.84 4.20
N ALA A 32 7.51 3.15 3.62
CA ALA A 32 8.04 3.48 2.32
C ALA A 32 6.84 3.53 1.39
N SER A 33 6.52 4.73 0.89
CA SER A 33 5.41 4.88 -0.04
C SER A 33 5.68 3.90 -1.19
N PRO A 34 4.71 3.03 -1.53
CA PRO A 34 4.92 2.05 -2.57
C PRO A 34 5.34 2.78 -3.85
N SER A 35 6.27 2.20 -4.60
CA SER A 35 6.70 2.79 -5.86
C SER A 35 5.48 3.03 -6.75
N ARG A 36 5.43 4.19 -7.41
CA ARG A 36 4.31 4.57 -8.29
C ARG A 36 3.98 3.45 -9.29
N THR A 37 5.01 2.75 -9.77
CA THR A 37 4.90 1.61 -10.68
C THR A 37 4.12 0.45 -10.05
N TRP A 38 4.39 0.09 -8.79
CA TRP A 38 3.67 -1.00 -8.12
C TRP A 38 2.18 -0.69 -7.96
N VAL A 39 1.83 0.53 -7.54
CA VAL A 39 0.44 0.98 -7.39
C VAL A 39 -0.30 0.88 -8.73
N GLN A 40 0.33 1.34 -9.81
CA GLN A 40 -0.25 1.29 -11.15
C GLN A 40 -0.48 -0.16 -11.63
N THR A 41 0.50 -1.05 -11.42
CA THR A 41 0.38 -2.47 -11.77
C THR A 41 -0.72 -3.15 -10.97
N ARG A 42 -0.76 -2.97 -9.65
CA ARG A 42 -1.82 -3.48 -8.77
C ARG A 42 -3.19 -3.01 -9.26
N ASP A 43 -3.34 -1.73 -9.54
CA ASP A 43 -4.62 -1.14 -9.95
C ASP A 43 -5.06 -1.60 -11.35
N ALA A 44 -4.12 -1.91 -12.25
CA ALA A 44 -4.42 -2.54 -13.53
C ALA A 44 -4.91 -3.99 -13.34
N HIS A 45 -4.22 -4.78 -12.53
CA HIS A 45 -4.61 -6.16 -12.23
C HIS A 45 -5.96 -6.23 -11.50
N LEU A 46 -6.18 -5.34 -10.52
CA LEU A 46 -7.46 -5.21 -9.83
C LEU A 46 -8.59 -4.89 -10.81
N ALA A 47 -8.36 -3.99 -11.76
CA ALA A 47 -9.36 -3.64 -12.76
C ALA A 47 -9.72 -4.84 -13.65
N SER A 48 -8.73 -5.59 -14.12
CA SER A 48 -8.97 -6.82 -14.89
C SER A 48 -9.74 -7.87 -14.07
N PHE A 49 -9.36 -8.08 -12.80
CA PHE A 49 -10.05 -9.01 -11.91
C PHE A 49 -11.52 -8.61 -11.71
N ILE A 50 -11.79 -7.34 -11.37
CA ILE A 50 -13.15 -6.84 -11.17
C ILE A 50 -13.98 -7.01 -12.44
N ALA A 51 -13.45 -6.66 -13.61
CA ALA A 51 -14.14 -6.83 -14.89
C ALA A 51 -14.54 -8.29 -15.13
N GLN A 52 -13.62 -9.24 -14.92
CA GLN A 52 -13.90 -10.67 -15.06
C GLN A 52 -14.98 -11.15 -14.08
N ARG A 53 -14.93 -10.70 -12.82
CA ARG A 53 -15.93 -11.06 -11.80
C ARG A 53 -17.31 -10.50 -12.15
N LEU A 54 -17.39 -9.27 -12.61
CA LEU A 54 -18.65 -8.65 -13.03
C LEU A 54 -19.28 -9.40 -14.21
N THR A 55 -18.49 -9.77 -15.22
CA THR A 55 -18.96 -10.62 -16.33
C THR A 55 -19.46 -11.98 -15.84
N HIS A 56 -18.71 -12.64 -14.95
CA HIS A 56 -19.07 -13.95 -14.42
C HIS A 56 -20.36 -13.91 -13.58
N VAL A 57 -20.49 -12.94 -12.66
CA VAL A 57 -21.69 -12.77 -11.83
C VAL A 57 -22.91 -12.38 -12.66
N SER A 58 -22.72 -11.57 -13.71
CA SER A 58 -23.79 -11.27 -14.66
C SER A 58 -24.33 -12.55 -15.32
N ALA A 59 -23.43 -13.44 -15.76
CA ALA A 59 -23.81 -14.68 -16.42
C ALA A 59 -24.41 -15.75 -15.47
N THR A 60 -23.83 -15.92 -14.29
CA THR A 60 -24.08 -17.11 -13.44
C THR A 60 -24.60 -16.80 -12.04
N GLY A 61 -24.52 -15.55 -11.59
CA GLY A 61 -24.85 -15.17 -10.23
C GLY A 61 -26.34 -15.24 -9.91
N CYS A 62 -26.64 -15.49 -8.64
CA CYS A 62 -27.98 -15.33 -8.09
C CYS A 62 -28.39 -13.84 -8.00
N THR A 63 -29.65 -13.58 -7.66
CA THR A 63 -30.21 -12.21 -7.59
C THR A 63 -29.40 -11.29 -6.66
N GLU A 64 -29.01 -11.77 -5.48
CA GLU A 64 -28.29 -10.93 -4.50
C GLU A 64 -26.84 -10.66 -4.90
N GLU A 65 -26.17 -11.65 -5.51
CA GLU A 65 -24.84 -11.44 -6.09
C GLU A 65 -24.89 -10.42 -7.23
N LYS A 66 -25.91 -10.49 -8.09
CA LYS A 66 -26.11 -9.53 -9.17
C LYS A 66 -26.37 -8.10 -8.67
N LYS A 67 -27.15 -7.95 -7.60
CA LYS A 67 -27.33 -6.63 -6.94
C LYS A 67 -26.02 -6.09 -6.37
N THR A 68 -25.27 -6.94 -5.68
CA THR A 68 -23.95 -6.57 -5.14
C THR A 68 -22.99 -6.17 -6.27
N ALA A 69 -22.92 -6.97 -7.34
CA ALA A 69 -22.11 -6.67 -8.51
C ALA A 69 -22.51 -5.36 -9.19
N ALA A 70 -23.80 -5.05 -9.28
CA ALA A 70 -24.27 -3.77 -9.83
C ALA A 70 -23.81 -2.57 -8.98
N GLY A 71 -23.74 -2.72 -7.65
CA GLY A 71 -23.16 -1.71 -6.77
C GLY A 71 -21.67 -1.49 -7.02
N ILE A 72 -20.91 -2.59 -7.13
CA ILE A 72 -19.47 -2.56 -7.43
C ILE A 72 -19.20 -1.95 -8.82
N GLN A 73 -19.99 -2.32 -9.84
CA GLN A 73 -19.87 -1.79 -11.21
C GLN A 73 -19.92 -0.27 -11.24
N LYS A 74 -20.84 0.37 -10.50
CA LYS A 74 -20.96 1.84 -10.46
C LYS A 74 -19.69 2.53 -9.98
N ILE A 75 -19.07 1.98 -8.94
CA ILE A 75 -17.83 2.51 -8.36
C ILE A 75 -16.67 2.24 -9.32
N PHE A 76 -16.63 1.05 -9.92
CA PHE A 76 -15.62 0.63 -10.87
C PHE A 76 -15.61 1.53 -12.12
N ASP A 77 -16.79 1.82 -12.69
CA ASP A 77 -16.93 2.68 -13.86
C ASP A 77 -16.47 4.12 -13.57
N ARG A 78 -16.80 4.65 -12.38
CA ARG A 78 -16.34 5.98 -11.97
C ARG A 78 -14.82 6.02 -11.80
N TRP A 79 -14.27 5.01 -11.15
CA TRP A 79 -12.84 4.90 -10.92
C TRP A 79 -12.04 4.78 -12.22
N ASN A 80 -12.46 3.92 -13.15
CA ASN A 80 -11.81 3.78 -14.45
C ASN A 80 -11.88 5.08 -15.27
N ARG A 81 -13.05 5.73 -15.31
CA ARG A 81 -13.22 7.01 -16.01
C ARG A 81 -12.23 8.07 -15.51
N LEU A 82 -12.08 8.21 -14.19
CA LEU A 82 -11.14 9.19 -13.62
C LEU A 82 -9.68 8.82 -13.89
N ARG A 83 -9.35 7.52 -13.98
CA ARG A 83 -8.01 7.04 -14.31
C ARG A 83 -7.64 7.24 -15.78
N GLU A 84 -8.59 7.08 -16.69
CA GLU A 84 -8.39 7.21 -18.14
C GLU A 84 -8.42 8.67 -18.60
N THR A 85 -9.35 9.44 -18.06
CA THR A 85 -9.53 10.87 -18.34
C THR A 85 -9.44 11.66 -17.04
N PRO A 86 -8.23 11.84 -16.48
CA PRO A 86 -8.07 12.69 -15.31
C PRO A 86 -8.47 14.11 -15.67
N GLU A 87 -9.35 14.71 -14.88
CA GLU A 87 -9.67 16.13 -15.00
C GLU A 87 -8.39 16.92 -14.76
N THR A 88 -7.86 17.55 -15.81
CA THR A 88 -6.59 18.26 -15.77
C THR A 88 -6.60 19.35 -14.71
N GLY A 89 -5.66 19.29 -13.76
CA GLY A 89 -5.31 20.40 -12.88
C GLY A 89 -5.91 20.40 -11.46
N SER A 90 -6.52 19.31 -10.99
CA SER A 90 -7.09 19.25 -9.63
C SER A 90 -6.50 18.11 -8.79
N ASP A 91 -5.83 18.45 -7.69
CA ASP A 91 -5.38 17.49 -6.65
C ASP A 91 -6.55 16.68 -6.04
N LEU A 92 -7.77 17.19 -6.18
CA LEU A 92 -9.00 16.49 -5.78
C LEU A 92 -9.21 15.23 -6.63
N SER A 93 -8.83 15.23 -7.91
CA SER A 93 -8.99 14.08 -8.80
C SER A 93 -8.11 12.90 -8.36
N ALA A 94 -6.85 13.15 -7.98
CA ALA A 94 -5.92 12.12 -7.51
C ALA A 94 -6.37 11.51 -6.16
N THR A 95 -6.88 12.36 -5.27
CA THR A 95 -7.44 11.93 -3.98
C THR A 95 -8.69 11.07 -4.19
N GLU A 96 -9.58 11.48 -5.10
CA GLU A 96 -10.79 10.73 -5.44
C GLU A 96 -10.48 9.38 -6.09
N ILE A 97 -9.54 9.33 -7.04
CA ILE A 97 -9.06 8.07 -7.65
C ILE A 97 -8.55 7.12 -6.56
N SER A 98 -7.79 7.64 -5.59
CA SER A 98 -7.23 6.85 -4.49
C SER A 98 -8.31 6.30 -3.56
N LEU A 99 -9.30 7.14 -3.20
CA LEU A 99 -10.44 6.77 -2.37
C LEU A 99 -11.33 5.71 -3.04
N LEU A 100 -11.65 5.90 -4.32
CA LEU A 100 -12.42 4.94 -5.10
C LEU A 100 -11.66 3.62 -5.26
N GLY A 101 -10.35 3.67 -5.52
CA GLY A 101 -9.50 2.48 -5.59
C GLY A 101 -9.43 1.72 -4.27
N TRP A 102 -9.33 2.41 -3.13
CA TRP A 102 -9.41 1.78 -1.81
C TRP A 102 -10.80 1.16 -1.55
N SER A 103 -11.87 1.89 -1.89
CA SER A 103 -13.25 1.40 -1.74
C SER A 103 -13.50 0.12 -2.54
N LEU A 104 -13.00 0.07 -3.79
CA LEU A 104 -13.08 -1.12 -4.63
C LEU A 104 -12.34 -2.30 -4.03
N ARG A 105 -11.16 -2.08 -3.44
CA ARG A 105 -10.41 -3.14 -2.73
C ARG A 105 -11.19 -3.69 -1.55
N CYS A 106 -11.81 -2.84 -0.73
CA CYS A 106 -12.67 -3.26 0.37
C CYS A 106 -13.85 -4.12 -0.12
N LEU A 107 -14.57 -3.63 -1.13
CA LEU A 107 -15.74 -4.32 -1.66
C LEU A 107 -15.38 -5.64 -2.35
N ALA A 108 -14.32 -5.64 -3.16
CA ALA A 108 -13.83 -6.83 -3.83
C ALA A 108 -13.30 -7.87 -2.83
N CYS A 109 -12.65 -7.43 -1.74
CA CYS A 109 -12.22 -8.33 -0.66
C CYS A 109 -13.42 -8.98 0.03
N ALA A 110 -14.43 -8.18 0.40
CA ALA A 110 -15.64 -8.70 1.05
C ALA A 110 -16.42 -9.66 0.14
N ALA A 111 -16.53 -9.36 -1.16
CA ALA A 111 -17.34 -10.14 -2.09
C ALA A 111 -16.61 -11.34 -2.70
N TRP A 112 -15.32 -11.21 -3.00
CA TRP A 112 -14.60 -12.11 -3.92
C TRP A 112 -13.20 -12.51 -3.47
N ARG A 113 -12.82 -12.33 -2.19
CA ARG A 113 -11.52 -12.78 -1.67
C ARG A 113 -11.23 -14.27 -1.92
N GLY A 114 -12.26 -15.12 -1.91
CA GLY A 114 -12.14 -16.55 -2.20
C GLY A 114 -12.26 -16.91 -3.68
N ALA A 115 -12.43 -15.94 -4.58
CA ALA A 115 -12.63 -16.22 -5.99
C ALA A 115 -11.29 -16.53 -6.71
N PRO A 116 -11.30 -17.38 -7.75
CA PRO A 116 -10.12 -17.59 -8.59
C PRO A 116 -9.61 -16.27 -9.16
N GLY A 117 -8.28 -16.08 -9.14
CA GLY A 117 -7.63 -14.87 -9.62
C GLY A 117 -7.56 -13.72 -8.61
N TRP A 118 -8.03 -13.91 -7.37
CA TRP A 118 -7.78 -12.96 -6.29
C TRP A 118 -6.27 -12.90 -5.98
N ASP A 119 -5.70 -11.69 -5.99
CA ASP A 119 -4.31 -11.43 -5.63
C ASP A 119 -4.26 -10.78 -4.22
N PRO A 120 -3.39 -11.24 -3.30
CA PRO A 120 -3.23 -10.65 -1.98
C PRO A 120 -2.95 -9.13 -1.98
N SER A 121 -2.31 -8.61 -3.03
CA SER A 121 -2.07 -7.18 -3.21
C SER A 121 -3.35 -6.35 -3.37
N PHE A 122 -4.49 -6.99 -3.68
CA PHE A 122 -5.80 -6.34 -3.74
C PHE A 122 -6.37 -6.06 -2.35
N HIS A 123 -5.81 -6.64 -1.28
CA HIS A 123 -6.29 -6.40 0.07
C HIS A 123 -6.24 -4.90 0.41
N PRO A 124 -7.24 -4.34 1.11
CA PRO A 124 -7.23 -2.92 1.47
C PRO A 124 -6.03 -2.52 2.35
N GLU A 125 -5.52 -3.46 3.16
CA GLU A 125 -4.35 -3.28 4.02
C GLU A 125 -3.02 -3.49 3.29
N ALA A 126 -3.02 -3.92 2.02
CA ALA A 126 -1.80 -4.03 1.24
C ALA A 126 -1.25 -2.62 0.93
N THR A 127 -0.16 -2.26 1.62
CA THR A 127 0.53 -0.97 1.53
C THR A 127 1.76 -1.02 0.63
N GLY A 128 2.23 -2.20 0.24
CA GLY A 128 3.35 -2.35 -0.67
C GLY A 128 3.62 -3.79 -1.11
N PRO A 129 4.63 -3.99 -1.97
CA PRO A 129 4.96 -5.31 -2.51
C PRO A 129 5.38 -6.35 -1.47
N ALA A 130 5.80 -5.92 -0.27
CA ALA A 130 6.16 -6.81 0.84
C ALA A 130 5.07 -6.94 1.91
N SER A 131 4.02 -6.11 1.89
CA SER A 131 3.04 -6.03 2.98
C SER A 131 2.05 -7.20 3.00
N TRP A 132 2.04 -8.06 1.97
CA TRP A 132 1.08 -9.17 1.86
C TRP A 132 1.61 -10.48 2.43
N GLU A 133 2.94 -10.61 2.66
CA GLU A 133 3.54 -11.81 3.29
C GLU A 133 2.99 -12.03 4.72
N VAL A 134 2.62 -10.95 5.41
CA VAL A 134 2.07 -10.99 6.77
C VAL A 134 0.58 -11.37 6.80
N LEU A 135 -0.17 -11.16 5.71
CA LEU A 135 -1.64 -11.37 5.66
C LEU A 135 -2.05 -12.81 5.33
N LEU A 136 -1.07 -13.68 5.05
CA LEU A 136 -1.24 -15.11 4.78
C LEU A 136 -0.63 -16.01 5.86
N SER A 137 -0.05 -15.41 6.91
CA SER A 137 0.43 -16.09 8.13
C SER A 137 -0.70 -16.17 9.16
#